data_AF-A0A736UFF8-F1
#
_entry.id   AF-A0A736UFF8-F1
#
_cell.length_a   1.000
_cell.length_b   1.000
_cell.length_c   1.000
_cell.angle_alpha   90.00
_cell.angle_beta   90.00
_cell.angle_gamma   90.00
#
_symmetry.space_group_name_H-M   'P 1'
#
loop_
_entity.id
_entity.type
_entity.pdbx_description
1 polymer ?
#
loop_
_entity_poly.entity_id
_entity_poly.type
_entity_poly.pdbx_seq_one_letter_code
_entity_poly.pdbx_strand_id
1 'polypeptide(L)'
;MNTEKDYLVKIPKWVYDRITEITGCVVGDTQWAVTRRQTLRHFLAHIWLETDDEGWTICTVRDIRSCYASLLGLCEISYQGQCYMSTLVDFLPTLSDIEFRAGKASKDQEKRKASAWLFNPLRPVCDESARGKLNLVDVDTGESVCLKALLKGNGKAPGHAIDVEKRQTALKVREKAFLGKVARGRMSIQFVKALRSREPDAYYRAGIRSLNHLYNGRIEGQYVTYDHYYRLTFGGRYYDQAFQNLPNEFKAKFRTGLLNYDIEACNLACLNHLFREYEVDYRVKSSIYKTMMEHTGLTRKQCKQMVHTTTYRIGRVTIGVNDGLGAKVYQWCGNRRKKALKILRWWNQYVSPLRCALESLLERVHGAHRKSCSSPRNYHRYANEVGLILDLNSEEYQREKTHYQQYARNKVLLAFMICGVEQAYIREVVSLNPGRVCMLDHDGVVATGALSLPDWRGFTMKVKD
;
A
#
# COMPACT_ATOMS: atom_id res chain seq x y z
N MET A 1 0.56 -22.45 -9.43
CA MET A 1 1.91 -21.89 -9.69
C MET A 1 1.98 -20.53 -9.03
N ASN A 2 2.70 -20.44 -7.92
CA ASN A 2 3.21 -19.17 -7.40
C ASN A 2 4.61 -19.48 -6.87
N THR A 3 5.59 -19.51 -7.78
CA THR A 3 6.99 -19.36 -7.42
C THR A 3 7.22 -17.87 -7.19
N GLU A 4 6.60 -17.33 -6.14
CA GLU A 4 7.21 -16.18 -5.47
C GLU A 4 8.56 -16.72 -5.01
N LYS A 5 9.63 -16.28 -5.66
CA LYS A 5 10.99 -16.57 -5.18
C LYS A 5 11.00 -16.16 -3.71
N ASP A 6 11.26 -17.11 -2.82
CA ASP A 6 11.38 -16.85 -1.39
C ASP A 6 12.27 -15.63 -1.19
N TYR A 7 11.63 -14.54 -0.77
CA TYR A 7 12.32 -13.31 -0.50
C TYR A 7 13.18 -13.55 0.74
N LEU A 8 14.46 -13.17 0.68
CA LEU A 8 15.33 -13.26 1.86
C LEU A 8 14.78 -12.35 2.95
N VAL A 9 14.09 -12.96 3.90
CA VAL A 9 13.52 -12.29 5.04
C VAL A 9 14.59 -12.20 6.11
N LYS A 10 15.00 -10.97 6.43
CA LYS A 10 15.94 -10.73 7.52
C LYS A 10 15.27 -9.93 8.62
N ILE A 11 15.44 -10.37 9.86
CA ILE A 11 14.83 -9.78 11.06
C ILE A 11 15.90 -9.50 12.12
N PRO A 12 15.63 -8.66 13.14
CA PRO A 12 16.59 -8.42 14.21
C PRO A 12 16.94 -9.71 14.97
N LYS A 13 18.21 -9.85 15.37
CA LYS A 13 18.72 -11.03 16.08
C LYS A 13 17.86 -11.44 17.29
N TRP A 14 17.47 -10.49 18.13
CA TRP A 14 16.68 -10.80 19.33
C TRP A 14 15.29 -11.38 19.01
N VAL A 15 14.68 -10.97 17.88
CA VAL A 15 13.43 -11.57 17.39
C VAL A 15 13.72 -12.98 16.90
N TYR A 16 14.78 -13.15 16.13
CA TYR A 16 15.20 -14.46 15.63
C TYR A 16 15.52 -15.45 16.75
N ASP A 17 16.20 -15.00 17.80
CA ASP A 17 16.54 -15.82 18.95
C ASP A 17 15.25 -16.32 19.63
N ARG A 18 14.24 -15.46 19.79
CA ARG A 18 12.92 -15.87 20.30
C ARG A 18 12.18 -16.82 19.36
N ILE A 19 12.22 -16.58 18.04
CA ILE A 19 11.68 -17.52 17.06
C ILE A 19 12.38 -18.88 17.19
N THR A 20 13.71 -18.88 17.33
CA THR A 20 14.53 -20.09 17.45
C THR A 20 14.13 -20.88 18.70
N GLU A 21 13.98 -20.20 19.83
CA GLU A 21 13.48 -20.79 21.09
C GLU A 21 12.12 -21.49 20.88
N ILE A 22 11.15 -20.79 20.28
CA ILE A 22 9.82 -21.35 20.00
C ILE A 22 9.93 -22.56 19.05
N THR A 23 10.76 -22.48 18.01
CA THR A 23 10.97 -23.61 17.09
C THR A 23 11.65 -24.80 17.74
N GLY A 24 12.48 -24.57 18.76
CA GLY A 24 13.14 -25.62 19.55
C GLY A 24 12.17 -26.47 20.37
N CYS A 25 10.93 -26.01 20.55
CA CYS A 25 9.91 -26.78 21.26
C CYS A 25 9.46 -28.02 20.48
N VAL A 26 9.63 -28.07 19.15
CA VAL A 26 9.25 -29.24 18.34
C VAL A 26 10.29 -30.35 18.47
N VAL A 27 9.90 -31.49 19.03
CA VAL A 27 10.80 -32.61 19.37
C VAL A 27 11.08 -33.51 18.17
N GLY A 28 12.28 -34.09 18.15
CA GLY A 28 12.69 -35.15 17.21
C GLY A 28 13.49 -34.66 16.01
N ASP A 29 14.21 -35.59 15.38
CA ASP A 29 15.13 -35.33 14.26
C ASP A 29 14.66 -35.92 12.93
N THR A 30 13.41 -36.39 12.88
CA THR A 30 12.81 -36.86 11.63
C THR A 30 12.70 -35.72 10.61
N GLN A 31 12.70 -36.05 9.32
CA GLN A 31 12.48 -35.06 8.26
C GLN A 31 11.18 -34.26 8.49
N TRP A 32 10.15 -34.88 9.05
CA TRP A 32 8.90 -34.21 9.44
C TRP A 32 9.10 -33.15 10.53
N ALA A 33 9.88 -33.46 11.57
CA ALA A 33 10.18 -32.50 12.63
C ALA A 33 11.04 -31.33 12.09
N VAL A 34 12.01 -31.61 11.21
CA VAL A 34 12.81 -30.59 10.52
C VAL A 34 11.92 -29.65 9.69
N THR A 35 11.07 -30.21 8.83
CA THR A 35 10.14 -29.42 8.01
C THR A 35 9.18 -28.58 8.87
N ARG A 36 8.69 -29.13 9.99
CA ARG A 36 7.83 -28.39 10.93
C ARG A 36 8.55 -27.21 11.57
N ARG A 37 9.80 -27.39 12.03
CA ARG A 37 10.60 -26.29 12.58
C ARG A 37 10.83 -25.19 11.55
N GLN A 38 11.13 -25.53 10.30
CA GLN A 38 11.27 -24.56 9.21
C GLN A 38 9.96 -23.81 8.94
N THR A 39 8.85 -24.54 8.78
CA THR A 39 7.53 -23.92 8.53
C THR A 39 7.11 -23.01 9.69
N LEU A 40 7.34 -23.42 10.93
CA LEU A 40 7.04 -22.62 12.13
C LEU A 40 7.88 -21.35 12.16
N ARG A 41 9.17 -21.46 11.84
CA ARG A 41 10.07 -20.33 11.75
C ARG A 41 9.59 -19.29 10.73
N HIS A 42 9.24 -19.75 9.52
CA HIS A 42 8.68 -18.91 8.46
C HIS A 42 7.38 -18.24 8.88
N PHE A 43 6.49 -19.00 9.52
CA PHE A 43 5.21 -18.46 10.00
C PHE A 43 5.41 -17.34 11.03
N LEU A 44 6.29 -17.54 12.02
CA LEU A 44 6.58 -16.53 13.04
C LEU A 44 7.23 -15.27 12.45
N ALA A 45 8.15 -15.44 11.49
CA ALA A 45 8.75 -14.30 10.78
C ALA A 45 7.71 -13.55 9.94
N HIS A 46 6.80 -14.27 9.27
CA HIS A 46 5.72 -13.70 8.48
C HIS A 46 4.78 -12.86 9.34
N ILE A 47 4.25 -13.39 10.45
CA ILE A 47 3.35 -12.65 11.33
C ILE A 47 4.03 -11.53 12.12
N TRP A 48 5.37 -11.51 12.19
CA TRP A 48 6.10 -10.37 12.76
C TRP A 48 6.26 -9.23 11.74
N LEU A 49 6.52 -9.56 10.48
CA LEU A 49 6.74 -8.57 9.42
C LEU A 49 5.45 -8.03 8.84
N GLU A 50 4.47 -8.90 8.58
CA GLU A 50 3.23 -8.57 7.87
C GLU A 50 2.11 -8.12 8.81
N THR A 51 2.43 -7.20 9.71
CA THR A 51 1.46 -6.63 10.66
C THR A 51 0.81 -5.35 10.15
N ASP A 52 -0.42 -5.12 10.60
CA ASP A 52 -1.10 -3.83 10.52
C ASP A 52 -0.56 -2.81 11.55
N ASP A 53 -1.19 -1.64 11.61
CA ASP A 53 -0.81 -0.55 12.52
C ASP A 53 -0.97 -0.91 14.00
N GLU A 54 -1.76 -1.93 14.33
CA GLU A 54 -1.98 -2.46 15.68
C GLU A 54 -1.12 -3.70 15.98
N GLY A 55 -0.27 -4.13 15.04
CA GLY A 55 0.60 -5.29 15.21
C GLY A 55 -0.04 -6.64 14.85
N TRP A 56 -1.23 -6.64 14.26
CA TRP A 56 -1.95 -7.87 13.87
C TRP A 56 -1.68 -8.27 12.42
N THR A 57 -1.54 -9.56 12.18
CA THR A 57 -1.45 -10.17 10.85
C THR A 57 -2.69 -11.02 10.59
N ILE A 58 -3.41 -10.74 9.52
CA ILE A 58 -4.51 -11.60 9.08
C ILE A 58 -3.91 -12.84 8.41
N CYS A 59 -4.09 -14.00 9.04
CA CYS A 59 -3.73 -15.29 8.47
C CYS A 59 -4.92 -16.24 8.66
N THR A 60 -5.63 -16.53 7.58
CA THR A 60 -6.81 -17.38 7.60
C THR A 60 -6.42 -18.85 7.71
N VAL A 61 -7.38 -19.70 8.09
CA VAL A 61 -7.20 -21.17 8.05
C VAL A 61 -6.83 -21.66 6.64
N ARG A 62 -7.29 -20.97 5.59
CA ARG A 62 -6.91 -21.29 4.21
C ARG A 62 -5.44 -21.01 3.97
N ASP A 63 -4.94 -19.86 4.44
CA ASP A 63 -3.54 -19.46 4.30
C ASP A 63 -2.62 -20.43 5.05
N ILE A 64 -3.01 -20.84 6.26
CA ILE A 64 -2.30 -21.89 7.01
C ILE A 64 -2.27 -23.19 6.22
N ARG A 65 -3.40 -23.64 5.66
CA ARG A 65 -3.44 -24.89 4.87
C ARG A 65 -2.62 -24.81 3.57
N SER A 66 -2.53 -23.64 2.93
CA SER A 66 -1.81 -23.51 1.66
C SER A 66 -0.32 -23.26 1.83
N CYS A 67 0.07 -22.49 2.85
CA CYS A 67 1.44 -21.98 2.99
C CYS A 67 2.16 -22.57 4.20
N TYR A 68 1.42 -23.03 5.21
CA TYR A 68 1.98 -23.48 6.49
C TYR A 68 1.37 -24.82 6.96
N ALA A 69 1.06 -25.72 6.02
CA ALA A 69 0.28 -26.94 6.30
C ALA A 69 0.90 -27.81 7.40
N SER A 70 2.24 -27.83 7.49
CA SER A 70 2.99 -28.56 8.52
C SER A 70 2.61 -28.18 9.96
N LEU A 71 2.07 -26.97 10.18
CA LEU A 71 1.64 -26.51 11.51
C LEU A 71 0.38 -27.22 12.02
N LEU A 72 -0.40 -27.84 11.12
CA LEU A 72 -1.66 -28.51 11.45
C LEU A 72 -1.49 -29.98 11.83
N GLY A 73 -0.30 -30.55 11.59
CA GLY A 73 -0.03 -31.93 11.95
C GLY A 73 0.29 -32.06 13.44
N LEU A 74 -0.28 -33.09 14.09
CA LEU A 74 0.09 -33.45 15.47
C LEU A 74 1.60 -33.69 15.56
N CYS A 75 2.23 -33.08 16.56
CA CYS A 75 3.62 -33.29 16.91
C CYS A 75 3.82 -33.29 18.42
N GLU A 76 4.91 -33.92 18.84
CA GLU A 76 5.40 -33.80 20.21
C GLU A 76 6.06 -32.43 20.38
N ILE A 77 5.61 -31.70 21.39
CA ILE A 77 6.12 -30.39 21.74
C ILE A 77 6.59 -30.43 23.19
N SER A 78 7.83 -30.01 23.43
CA SER A 78 8.43 -29.86 24.75
C SER A 78 8.58 -28.38 25.09
N TYR A 79 7.91 -27.93 26.14
CA TYR A 79 7.96 -26.54 26.60
C TYR A 79 7.84 -26.47 28.12
N GLN A 80 8.69 -25.67 28.76
CA GLN A 80 8.73 -25.49 30.23
C GLN A 80 8.81 -26.81 31.02
N GLY A 81 9.52 -27.80 30.49
CA GLY A 81 9.70 -29.11 31.14
C GLY A 81 8.50 -30.06 31.02
N GLN A 82 7.48 -29.70 30.23
CA GLN A 82 6.33 -30.56 29.93
C GLN A 82 6.35 -30.97 28.46
N CYS A 83 5.98 -32.23 28.19
CA CYS A 83 5.77 -32.73 26.84
C CYS A 83 4.28 -32.95 26.58
N TYR A 84 3.79 -32.47 25.45
CA TYR A 84 2.40 -32.63 25.02
C TYR A 84 2.34 -32.96 23.54
N MET A 85 1.33 -33.75 23.18
CA MET A 85 0.95 -33.97 21.79
C MET A 85 -0.07 -32.91 21.40
N SER A 86 0.31 -32.00 20.51
CA SER A 86 -0.58 -30.94 20.03
C SER A 86 -0.23 -30.51 18.61
N THR A 87 -1.08 -29.68 18.00
CA THR A 87 -0.73 -28.95 16.79
C THR A 87 -0.01 -27.66 17.16
N LEU A 88 0.80 -27.12 16.25
CA LEU A 88 1.47 -25.85 16.49
C LEU A 88 0.47 -24.68 16.50
N VAL A 89 -0.61 -24.77 15.72
CA VAL A 89 -1.67 -23.75 15.73
C VAL A 89 -2.37 -23.66 17.08
N ASP A 90 -2.55 -24.78 17.79
CA ASP A 90 -3.17 -24.79 19.11
C ASP A 90 -2.19 -24.45 20.23
N PHE A 91 -0.90 -24.78 20.05
CA PHE A 91 0.14 -24.49 21.03
C PHE A 91 0.53 -23.00 21.07
N LEU A 92 0.75 -22.36 19.91
CA LEU A 92 1.31 -21.01 19.86
C LEU A 92 0.56 -19.95 20.69
N PRO A 93 -0.79 -19.93 20.74
CA PRO A 93 -1.54 -18.98 21.57
C PRO A 93 -1.36 -19.15 23.08
N THR A 94 -0.69 -20.21 23.55
CA THR A 94 -0.33 -20.40 24.96
C THR A 94 0.91 -19.59 25.36
N LEU A 95 1.66 -19.07 24.39
CA LEU A 95 2.83 -18.25 24.61
C LEU A 95 2.45 -16.80 24.90
N SER A 96 3.09 -16.17 25.90
CA SER A 96 2.75 -14.82 26.36
C SER A 96 2.95 -13.71 25.33
N ASP A 97 3.76 -13.97 24.31
CA ASP A 97 4.09 -13.03 23.23
C ASP A 97 3.37 -13.34 21.91
N ILE A 98 2.47 -14.34 21.90
CA ILE A 98 1.64 -14.67 20.75
C ILE A 98 0.16 -14.63 21.13
N GLU A 99 -0.60 -13.83 20.41
CA GLU A 99 -2.06 -13.81 20.52
C GLU A 99 -2.70 -14.32 19.25
N PHE A 100 -3.78 -15.10 19.40
CA PHE A 100 -4.63 -15.53 18.31
C PHE A 100 -6.05 -15.05 18.51
N ARG A 101 -6.56 -14.30 17.54
CA ARG A 101 -7.95 -13.90 17.46
C ARG A 101 -8.65 -14.77 16.42
N ALA A 102 -9.45 -15.71 16.90
CA ALA A 102 -10.28 -16.53 16.04
C ALA A 102 -11.24 -15.67 15.22
N GLY A 103 -11.29 -15.92 13.91
CA GLY A 103 -12.27 -15.31 13.02
C GLY A 103 -13.69 -15.74 13.38
N LYS A 104 -14.68 -14.85 13.19
CA LYS A 104 -16.10 -15.17 13.38
C LYS A 104 -16.73 -15.57 12.05
N ALA A 105 -17.21 -16.81 11.98
CA ALA A 105 -18.03 -17.26 10.87
C ALA A 105 -19.38 -16.53 10.87
N SER A 106 -19.81 -16.04 9.70
CA SER A 106 -21.09 -15.37 9.51
C SER A 106 -21.58 -15.61 8.08
N LYS A 107 -22.89 -15.84 7.91
CA LYS A 107 -23.53 -15.85 6.58
C LYS A 107 -23.57 -14.45 5.96
N ASP A 108 -23.65 -13.43 6.82
CA ASP A 108 -23.51 -12.03 6.44
C ASP A 108 -22.02 -11.71 6.25
N GLN A 109 -21.62 -11.43 4.99
CA GLN A 109 -20.24 -11.16 4.61
C GLN A 109 -19.64 -9.97 5.35
N GLU A 110 -20.44 -8.95 5.70
CA GLU A 110 -19.94 -7.77 6.42
C GLU A 110 -19.65 -8.05 7.90
N LYS A 111 -20.22 -9.12 8.45
CA LYS A 111 -20.00 -9.54 9.85
C LYS A 111 -18.95 -10.64 9.99
N ARG A 112 -18.42 -11.16 8.88
CA ARG A 112 -17.35 -12.17 8.91
C ARG A 112 -16.05 -11.51 9.36
N LYS A 113 -15.42 -12.05 10.40
CA LYS A 113 -14.07 -11.61 10.81
C LYS A 113 -13.08 -12.69 10.42
N ALA A 114 -11.98 -12.30 9.77
CA ALA A 114 -10.87 -13.20 9.50
C ALA A 114 -10.10 -13.51 10.79
N SER A 115 -9.43 -14.66 10.82
CA SER A 115 -8.50 -14.97 11.90
C SER A 115 -7.29 -14.05 11.83
N ALA A 116 -6.80 -13.61 12.99
CA ALA A 116 -5.64 -12.74 13.09
C ALA A 116 -4.69 -13.24 14.16
N TRP A 117 -3.39 -13.03 13.93
CA TRP A 117 -2.29 -13.40 14.80
C TRP A 117 -1.51 -12.16 15.17
N LEU A 118 -0.99 -12.11 16.39
CA LEU A 118 -0.06 -11.08 16.81
C LEU A 118 1.13 -11.79 17.43
N PHE A 119 2.33 -11.45 16.96
CA PHE A 119 3.59 -11.88 17.56
C PHE A 119 4.36 -10.63 17.97
N ASN A 120 4.53 -10.46 19.27
CA ASN A 120 5.18 -9.28 19.85
C ASN A 120 6.21 -9.68 20.90
N PRO A 121 7.33 -10.30 20.45
CA PRO A 121 8.38 -10.67 21.37
C PRO A 121 8.93 -9.40 22.03
N LEU A 122 9.19 -9.47 23.33
CA LEU A 122 9.78 -8.36 24.06
C LEU A 122 11.28 -8.31 23.75
N ARG A 123 11.76 -7.11 23.43
CA ARG A 123 13.21 -6.88 23.37
C ARG A 123 13.76 -7.04 24.80
N PRO A 124 14.88 -7.76 25.00
CA PRO A 124 15.53 -7.83 26.30
C PRO A 124 15.76 -6.41 26.84
N VAL A 125 15.13 -6.11 27.98
CA VAL A 125 14.84 -4.74 28.43
C VAL A 125 16.10 -3.99 28.90
N CYS A 126 17.20 -4.68 29.18
CA CYS A 126 18.25 -4.14 30.06
C CYS A 126 19.48 -3.52 29.38
N ASP A 127 19.47 -3.21 28.08
CA ASP A 127 20.70 -2.70 27.47
C ASP A 127 20.49 -1.55 26.49
N GLU A 128 20.77 -0.32 26.95
CA GLU A 128 20.97 0.84 26.07
C GLU A 128 22.07 0.55 25.04
N SER A 129 23.03 -0.34 25.32
CA SER A 129 24.03 -0.80 24.35
C SER A 129 23.44 -1.69 23.24
N ALA A 130 22.27 -2.31 23.48
CA ALA A 130 21.50 -3.01 22.47
C ALA A 130 20.68 -2.03 21.62
N ARG A 131 20.21 -0.90 22.18
CA ARG A 131 19.55 0.22 21.49
C ARG A 131 20.56 0.95 20.58
N GLY A 132 20.80 0.37 19.40
CA GLY A 132 21.71 0.94 18.40
C GLY A 132 22.33 -0.11 17.49
N LYS A 133 22.33 -1.38 17.92
CA LYS A 133 22.81 -2.51 17.11
C LYS A 133 21.65 -3.08 16.30
N LEU A 134 21.57 -2.67 15.03
CA LEU A 134 20.71 -3.32 14.05
C LEU A 134 21.45 -4.53 13.46
N ASN A 135 21.52 -5.61 14.24
CA ASN A 135 22.03 -6.91 13.79
C ASN A 135 20.86 -7.69 13.22
N LEU A 136 20.90 -7.96 11.92
CA LEU A 136 19.88 -8.75 11.25
C LEU A 136 20.32 -10.20 11.20
N VAL A 137 19.37 -11.11 11.07
CA VAL A 137 19.60 -12.55 10.96
C VAL A 137 18.74 -13.07 9.81
N ASP A 138 19.32 -13.93 9.00
CA ASP A 138 18.60 -14.68 7.99
C ASP A 138 17.71 -15.74 8.65
N VAL A 139 16.42 -15.72 8.32
CA VAL A 139 15.47 -16.62 8.99
C VAL A 139 15.79 -18.09 8.68
N ASP A 140 16.31 -18.41 7.51
CA ASP A 140 16.53 -19.81 7.10
C ASP A 140 17.81 -20.37 7.69
N THR A 141 18.90 -19.62 7.57
CA THR A 141 20.23 -20.08 7.96
C THR A 141 20.59 -19.77 9.41
N GLY A 142 19.95 -18.75 10.01
CA GLY A 142 20.32 -18.24 11.33
C GLY A 142 21.63 -17.42 11.34
N GLU A 143 22.21 -17.17 10.17
CA GLU A 143 23.42 -16.38 10.05
C GLU A 143 23.15 -14.90 10.36
N SER A 144 23.95 -14.33 11.27
CA SER A 144 23.88 -12.90 11.56
C SER A 144 24.55 -12.11 10.45
N VAL A 145 23.87 -11.06 9.98
CA VAL A 145 24.32 -10.20 8.90
C VAL A 145 24.26 -8.73 9.30
N CYS A 146 25.32 -8.00 8.93
CA CYS A 146 25.32 -6.55 8.98
C CYS A 146 24.61 -5.98 7.74
N LEU A 147 24.29 -4.68 7.73
CA LEU A 147 23.68 -4.03 6.56
C LEU A 147 24.49 -4.26 5.28
N LYS A 148 25.82 -4.16 5.31
CA LYS A 148 26.66 -4.39 4.12
C LYS A 148 26.53 -5.82 3.58
N ALA A 149 26.40 -6.80 4.47
CA ALA A 149 26.16 -8.19 4.09
C ALA A 149 24.72 -8.39 3.59
N LEU A 150 23.72 -7.76 4.22
CA LEU A 150 22.33 -7.73 3.74
C LEU A 150 22.26 -7.27 2.27
N LEU A 151 22.87 -6.13 1.95
CA LEU A 151 22.81 -5.56 0.61
C LEU A 151 23.45 -6.47 -0.46
N LYS A 152 24.53 -7.17 -0.09
CA LYS A 152 25.17 -8.19 -0.96
C LYS A 152 24.27 -9.42 -1.13
N GLY A 153 23.61 -9.86 -0.05
CA GLY A 153 22.80 -11.07 -0.01
C GLY A 153 21.44 -10.93 -0.69
N ASN A 154 20.82 -9.75 -0.71
CA ASN A 154 19.49 -9.56 -1.30
C ASN A 154 19.44 -9.81 -2.83
N GLY A 155 20.59 -9.94 -3.50
CA GLY A 155 20.65 -10.33 -4.90
C GLY A 155 19.96 -9.34 -5.84
N LYS A 156 19.58 -9.78 -7.03
CA LYS A 156 18.87 -8.93 -8.01
C LYS A 156 17.40 -8.83 -7.66
N ALA A 157 16.80 -7.65 -7.86
CA ALA A 157 15.36 -7.47 -7.71
C ALA A 157 14.61 -8.49 -8.60
N PRO A 158 13.46 -9.00 -8.14
CA PRO A 158 12.55 -9.71 -9.03
C PRO A 158 12.16 -8.81 -10.21
N GLY A 159 11.75 -9.43 -11.31
CA GLY A 159 11.20 -8.68 -12.43
C GLY A 159 9.93 -7.92 -12.02
N HIS A 160 9.76 -6.69 -12.49
CA HIS A 160 8.56 -5.88 -12.20
C HIS A 160 7.27 -6.66 -12.49
N ALA A 161 6.32 -6.60 -11.57
CA ALA A 161 5.01 -7.24 -11.67
C ALA A 161 4.06 -6.36 -12.51
N ILE A 162 4.08 -6.59 -13.82
CA ILE A 162 3.20 -5.94 -14.80
C ILE A 162 2.19 -6.98 -15.28
N ASP A 163 1.18 -7.18 -14.42
CA ASP A 163 0.11 -8.17 -14.59
C ASP A 163 -1.03 -7.55 -15.37
N VAL A 164 -0.88 -7.56 -16.70
CA VAL A 164 -1.91 -7.10 -17.64
C VAL A 164 -2.41 -8.29 -18.46
N GLU A 165 -3.63 -8.18 -18.99
CA GLU A 165 -4.20 -9.24 -19.82
C GLU A 165 -3.33 -9.53 -21.05
N LYS A 166 -3.35 -10.77 -21.57
CA LYS A 166 -2.50 -11.20 -22.71
C LYS A 166 -2.61 -10.26 -23.93
N ARG A 167 -3.80 -9.73 -24.20
CA ARG A 167 -4.05 -8.78 -25.29
C ARG A 167 -3.36 -7.42 -25.12
N GLN A 168 -2.93 -7.08 -23.91
CA GLN A 168 -2.23 -5.84 -23.59
C GLN A 168 -0.70 -6.02 -23.60
N THR A 169 -0.18 -6.94 -24.40
CA THR A 169 1.27 -7.18 -24.51
C THR A 169 2.04 -5.91 -24.92
N ALA A 170 1.48 -5.09 -25.82
CA ALA A 170 2.06 -3.80 -26.19
C ALA A 170 2.18 -2.84 -25.00
N LEU A 171 1.15 -2.79 -24.13
CA LEU A 171 1.21 -2.00 -22.90
C LEU A 171 2.33 -2.51 -22.00
N LYS A 172 2.44 -3.82 -21.80
CA LYS A 172 3.52 -4.42 -20.99
C LYS A 172 4.91 -4.01 -21.47
N VAL A 173 5.13 -3.94 -22.79
CA VAL A 173 6.40 -3.46 -23.38
C VAL A 173 6.62 -1.97 -23.09
N ARG A 174 5.60 -1.13 -23.30
CA ARG A 174 5.69 0.32 -22.99
C ARG A 174 5.96 0.58 -21.51
N GLU A 175 5.32 -0.16 -20.62
CA GLU A 175 5.50 -0.05 -19.18
C GLU A 175 6.92 -0.46 -18.75
N LYS A 176 7.48 -1.53 -19.32
CA LYS A 176 8.89 -1.89 -19.11
C LYS A 176 9.84 -0.80 -19.61
N ALA A 177 9.59 -0.24 -20.78
CA ALA A 177 10.40 0.84 -21.34
C ALA A 177 10.33 2.11 -20.48
N PHE A 178 9.15 2.46 -19.98
CA PHE A 178 8.94 3.55 -19.04
C PHE A 178 9.75 3.36 -17.75
N LEU A 179 9.63 2.18 -17.11
CA LEU A 179 10.36 1.89 -15.87
C LEU A 179 11.88 1.88 -16.09
N GLY A 180 12.35 1.53 -17.29
CA GLY A 180 13.76 1.63 -17.67
C GLY A 180 14.32 3.06 -17.69
N LYS A 181 13.48 4.09 -17.69
CA LYS A 181 13.90 5.51 -17.57
C LYS A 181 14.06 5.95 -16.12
N VAL A 182 13.54 5.20 -15.16
CA VAL A 182 13.70 5.46 -13.73
C VAL A 182 15.10 5.00 -13.32
N ALA A 183 15.85 5.88 -12.66
CA ALA A 183 17.16 5.55 -12.13
C ALA A 183 17.05 4.47 -11.03
N ARG A 184 18.19 3.97 -10.57
CA ARG A 184 18.23 3.12 -9.37
C ARG A 184 17.69 3.89 -8.16
N GLY A 185 17.02 3.16 -7.27
CA GLY A 185 16.48 3.67 -6.02
C GLY A 185 17.56 4.27 -5.13
N ARG A 186 17.19 5.24 -4.30
CA ARG A 186 18.11 5.86 -3.33
C ARG A 186 17.47 5.96 -1.95
N MET A 187 18.15 5.39 -0.97
CA MET A 187 17.80 5.49 0.45
C MET A 187 18.94 6.17 1.20
N SER A 188 18.65 7.22 1.97
CA SER A 188 19.65 7.87 2.82
C SER A 188 20.07 6.96 3.98
N ILE A 189 21.36 6.95 4.31
CA ILE A 189 21.90 6.23 5.48
C ILE A 189 21.29 6.78 6.80
N GLN A 190 20.77 8.02 6.79
CA GLN A 190 20.07 8.60 7.94
C GLN A 190 18.84 7.79 8.35
N PHE A 191 18.16 7.12 7.40
CA PHE A 191 17.08 6.21 7.72
C PHE A 191 17.55 5.03 8.58
N VAL A 192 18.69 4.41 8.25
CA VAL A 192 19.24 3.30 9.04
C VAL A 192 19.64 3.76 10.44
N LYS A 193 20.19 4.98 10.57
CA LYS A 193 20.51 5.58 11.87
C LYS A 193 19.25 5.80 12.70
N ALA A 194 18.21 6.38 12.10
CA ALA A 194 16.93 6.60 12.77
C ALA A 194 16.27 5.28 13.18
N LEU A 195 16.34 4.25 12.34
CA LEU A 195 15.80 2.92 12.63
C LEU A 195 16.51 2.27 13.83
N ARG A 196 17.85 2.37 13.91
CA ARG A 196 18.65 1.84 15.02
C ARG A 196 18.28 2.42 16.38
N SER A 197 17.88 3.69 16.40
CA SER A 197 17.56 4.43 17.63
C SER A 197 16.10 4.28 18.06
N ARG A 198 15.25 3.65 17.24
CA ARG A 198 13.82 3.50 17.55
C ARG A 198 13.56 2.29 18.45
N GLU A 199 12.55 2.43 19.30
CA GLU A 199 11.99 1.29 20.02
C GLU A 199 11.26 0.32 19.07
N PRO A 200 11.21 -0.98 19.38
CA PRO A 200 10.53 -1.95 18.52
C PRO A 200 9.00 -1.83 18.58
N ASP A 201 8.46 -0.97 17.74
CA ASP A 201 7.02 -0.83 17.48
C ASP A 201 6.67 -1.28 16.04
N ALA A 202 5.40 -1.14 15.65
CA ALA A 202 4.96 -1.48 14.29
C ALA A 202 5.75 -0.71 13.20
N TYR A 203 6.17 0.52 13.50
CA TYR A 203 6.90 1.39 12.59
C TYR A 203 8.35 0.96 12.42
N TYR A 204 8.98 0.48 13.49
CA TYR A 204 10.27 -0.20 13.44
C TYR A 204 10.22 -1.42 12.52
N ARG A 205 9.21 -2.28 12.68
CA ARG A 205 9.02 -3.49 11.84
C ARG A 205 8.86 -3.12 10.36
N ALA A 206 8.07 -2.09 10.05
CA ALA A 206 7.95 -1.56 8.71
C ALA A 206 9.30 -1.08 8.14
N GLY A 207 10.14 -0.46 8.98
CA GLY A 207 11.51 -0.09 8.63
C GLY A 207 12.42 -1.28 8.32
N ILE A 208 12.31 -2.38 9.08
CA ILE A 208 13.05 -3.62 8.81
C ILE A 208 12.62 -4.24 7.49
N ARG A 209 11.31 -4.35 7.26
CA ARG A 209 10.75 -4.87 6.00
C ARG A 209 11.22 -4.07 4.79
N SER A 210 11.28 -2.74 4.90
CA SER A 210 11.84 -1.86 3.87
C SER A 210 13.27 -2.27 3.47
N LEU A 211 14.13 -2.65 4.41
CA LEU A 211 15.51 -3.07 4.13
C LEU A 211 15.58 -4.37 3.29
N ASN A 212 14.59 -5.25 3.39
CA ASN A 212 14.53 -6.48 2.59
C ASN A 212 14.24 -6.21 1.10
N HIS A 213 13.79 -5.00 0.75
CA HIS A 213 13.55 -4.58 -0.63
C HIS A 213 14.72 -3.78 -1.25
N LEU A 214 15.85 -3.66 -0.56
CA LEU A 214 17.07 -3.02 -1.07
C LEU A 214 17.90 -4.00 -1.92
N TYR A 215 17.34 -4.42 -3.06
CA TYR A 215 17.97 -5.39 -3.95
C TYR A 215 19.23 -4.82 -4.62
N ASN A 216 20.26 -5.66 -4.76
CA ASN A 216 21.55 -5.34 -5.38
C ASN A 216 22.14 -4.05 -4.80
N GLY A 217 21.93 -3.86 -3.50
CA GLY A 217 22.17 -2.60 -2.82
C GLY A 217 23.67 -2.26 -2.76
N ARG A 218 24.00 -0.98 -2.93
CA ARG A 218 25.39 -0.49 -2.81
C ARG A 218 25.42 0.80 -2.01
N ILE A 219 26.36 0.90 -1.09
CA ILE A 219 26.59 2.14 -0.35
C ILE A 219 27.41 3.07 -1.25
N GLU A 220 26.86 4.24 -1.55
CA GLU A 220 27.45 5.29 -2.38
C GLU A 220 27.36 6.63 -1.63
N GLY A 221 28.44 7.00 -0.95
CA GLY A 221 28.47 8.20 -0.11
C GLY A 221 27.45 8.13 1.03
N GLN A 222 26.49 9.06 1.04
CA GLN A 222 25.43 9.15 2.06
C GLN A 222 24.18 8.33 1.73
N TYR A 223 24.19 7.57 0.63
CA TYR A 223 23.04 6.82 0.15
C TYR A 223 23.35 5.34 -0.03
N VAL A 224 22.29 4.53 -0.01
CA VAL A 224 22.26 3.19 -0.58
C VAL A 224 21.52 3.28 -1.92
N THR A 225 22.18 2.87 -3.01
CA THR A 225 21.55 2.68 -4.32
C THR A 225 21.03 1.25 -4.44
N TYR A 226 19.83 1.05 -5.00
CA TYR A 226 19.22 -0.28 -5.10
C TYR A 226 18.37 -0.45 -6.36
N ASP A 227 18.13 -1.71 -6.75
CA ASP A 227 17.27 -2.05 -7.88
C ASP A 227 15.81 -2.05 -7.43
N HIS A 228 14.94 -1.41 -8.21
CA HIS A 228 13.52 -1.36 -7.90
C HIS A 228 12.81 -2.68 -8.18
N TYR A 229 11.77 -2.95 -7.39
CA TYR A 229 10.72 -3.88 -7.73
C TYR A 229 9.37 -3.15 -7.69
N TYR A 230 8.85 -2.84 -8.87
CA TYR A 230 7.57 -2.17 -9.04
C TYR A 230 6.47 -3.16 -9.36
N ARG A 231 5.28 -2.92 -8.81
CA ARG A 231 4.03 -3.59 -9.17
C ARG A 231 3.08 -2.57 -9.80
N LEU A 232 2.60 -2.87 -11.00
CA LEU A 232 1.58 -2.05 -11.66
C LEU A 232 0.27 -2.24 -10.92
N THR A 233 -0.33 -1.14 -10.45
CA THR A 233 -1.57 -1.15 -9.67
C THR A 233 -2.69 -0.37 -10.36
N PHE A 234 -3.86 -0.32 -9.72
CA PHE A 234 -5.06 0.30 -10.24
C PHE A 234 -4.81 1.70 -10.79
N GLY A 235 -5.34 1.97 -11.99
CA GLY A 235 -5.19 3.26 -12.66
C GLY A 235 -3.79 3.51 -13.24
N GLY A 236 -2.88 2.53 -13.20
CA GLY A 236 -1.55 2.65 -13.79
C GLY A 236 -0.45 3.07 -12.80
N ARG A 237 -0.73 3.04 -11.50
CA ARG A 237 0.17 3.54 -10.45
C ARG A 237 1.29 2.56 -10.13
N TYR A 238 2.45 3.12 -9.81
CA TYR A 238 3.58 2.42 -9.21
C TYR A 238 3.93 3.05 -7.87
N TYR A 239 4.49 2.23 -6.98
CA TYR A 239 5.11 2.69 -5.75
C TYR A 239 6.35 1.83 -5.46
N ASP A 240 7.36 2.46 -4.88
CA ASP A 240 8.56 1.75 -4.44
C ASP A 240 8.27 0.99 -3.13
N GLN A 241 8.39 -0.34 -3.14
CA GLN A 241 8.14 -1.18 -1.97
C GLN A 241 9.09 -0.91 -0.80
N ALA A 242 10.34 -0.51 -1.09
CA ALA A 242 11.29 -0.13 -0.04
C ALA A 242 10.83 1.14 0.70
N PHE A 243 9.89 1.90 0.14
CA PHE A 243 9.47 3.18 0.69
C PHE A 243 7.99 3.24 1.12
N GLN A 244 7.09 2.63 0.37
CA GLN A 244 5.66 2.90 0.45
C GLN A 244 5.08 2.64 1.83
N ASN A 245 5.52 1.56 2.46
CA ASN A 245 5.01 1.09 3.75
C ASN A 245 5.72 1.73 4.95
N LEU A 246 6.60 2.70 4.72
CA LEU A 246 7.25 3.41 5.80
C LEU A 246 6.29 4.42 6.47
N PRO A 247 6.38 4.59 7.80
CA PRO A 247 5.71 5.69 8.47
C PRO A 247 6.28 7.03 8.02
N ASN A 248 5.48 8.10 8.08
CA ASN A 248 5.85 9.42 7.53
C ASN A 248 7.17 9.96 8.07
N GLU A 249 7.47 9.74 9.35
CA GLU A 249 8.73 10.15 9.97
C GLU A 249 9.96 9.47 9.33
N PHE A 250 9.84 8.19 8.97
CA PHE A 250 10.89 7.45 8.29
C PHE A 250 10.93 7.75 6.80
N LYS A 251 9.80 8.09 6.18
CA LYS A 251 9.77 8.53 4.78
C LYS A 251 10.64 9.77 4.57
N ALA A 252 10.59 10.75 5.47
CA ALA A 252 11.45 11.93 5.42
C ALA A 252 12.95 11.58 5.59
N LYS A 253 13.28 10.68 6.53
CA LYS A 253 14.66 10.20 6.73
C LYS A 253 15.17 9.37 5.56
N PHE A 254 14.32 8.57 4.93
CA PHE A 254 14.64 7.73 3.77
C PHE A 254 15.06 8.59 2.58
N ARG A 255 14.36 9.70 2.34
CA ARG A 255 14.60 10.58 1.19
C ARG A 255 15.47 11.80 1.51
N THR A 256 16.09 11.86 2.69
CA THR A 256 16.90 13.02 3.10
C THR A 256 17.94 13.36 2.04
N GLY A 257 17.91 14.61 1.57
CA GLY A 257 18.80 15.13 0.52
C GLY A 257 18.34 14.85 -0.93
N LEU A 258 17.15 14.28 -1.11
CA LEU A 258 16.49 14.12 -2.42
C LEU A 258 15.31 15.10 -2.54
N LEU A 259 14.92 15.40 -3.79
CA LEU A 259 13.77 16.28 -4.05
C LEU A 259 12.50 15.46 -4.22
N ASN A 260 11.54 15.67 -3.33
CA ASN A 260 10.25 14.98 -3.32
C ASN A 260 9.19 15.81 -4.07
N TYR A 261 8.84 15.41 -5.29
CA TYR A 261 7.87 16.11 -6.13
C TYR A 261 6.50 15.44 -6.10
N ASP A 262 5.46 16.19 -5.75
CA ASP A 262 4.07 15.73 -5.86
C ASP A 262 3.23 16.70 -6.69
N ILE A 263 2.20 16.16 -7.36
CA ILE A 263 1.22 16.98 -8.09
C ILE A 263 0.35 17.75 -7.09
N GLU A 264 0.39 19.09 -7.17
CA GLU A 264 -0.43 19.95 -6.35
C GLU A 264 -1.91 19.77 -6.68
N ALA A 265 -2.72 19.46 -5.66
CA ALA A 265 -4.15 19.21 -5.81
C ALA A 265 -4.47 18.20 -6.93
N CYS A 266 -3.65 17.13 -7.04
CA CYS A 266 -3.69 16.07 -8.05
C CYS A 266 -5.10 15.76 -8.57
N ASN A 267 -6.03 15.44 -7.69
CA ASN A 267 -7.40 15.09 -8.04
C ASN A 267 -8.16 16.23 -8.78
N LEU A 268 -8.01 17.48 -8.35
CA LEU A 268 -8.67 18.63 -8.99
C LEU A 268 -8.11 18.92 -10.38
N ALA A 269 -6.79 18.82 -10.54
CA ALA A 269 -6.12 18.98 -11.82
C ALA A 269 -6.57 17.89 -12.81
N CYS A 270 -6.61 16.64 -12.36
CA CYS A 270 -7.09 15.50 -13.16
C CYS A 270 -8.56 15.66 -13.56
N LEU A 271 -9.43 16.08 -12.63
CA LEU A 271 -10.84 16.34 -12.96
C LEU A 271 -10.99 17.45 -14.00
N ASN A 272 -10.28 18.55 -13.84
CA ASN A 272 -10.32 19.66 -14.80
C ASN A 272 -9.76 19.26 -16.17
N HIS A 273 -8.80 18.32 -16.23
CA HIS A 273 -8.34 17.73 -17.47
C HIS A 273 -9.47 16.93 -18.14
N LEU A 274 -10.06 15.98 -17.40
CA LEU A 274 -11.17 15.16 -17.91
C LEU A 274 -12.38 16.00 -18.34
N PHE A 275 -12.77 17.02 -17.57
CA PHE A 275 -13.87 17.89 -17.97
C PHE A 275 -13.59 18.61 -19.29
N ARG A 276 -12.34 19.04 -19.55
CA ARG A 276 -11.99 19.64 -20.84
C ARG A 276 -11.97 18.62 -21.97
N GLU A 277 -11.33 17.48 -21.74
CA GLU A 277 -11.18 16.40 -22.72
C GLU A 277 -12.54 15.88 -23.20
N TYR A 278 -13.50 15.73 -22.28
CA TYR A 278 -14.86 15.30 -22.59
C TYR A 278 -15.82 16.50 -22.74
N GLU A 279 -15.33 17.73 -22.87
CA GLU A 279 -16.14 18.93 -23.14
C GLU A 279 -17.31 19.17 -22.16
N VAL A 280 -17.13 18.85 -20.88
CA VAL A 280 -18.05 19.20 -19.80
C VAL A 280 -17.80 20.64 -19.39
N ASP A 281 -18.82 21.50 -19.49
CA ASP A 281 -18.75 22.91 -19.09
C ASP A 281 -18.76 23.07 -17.56
N TYR A 282 -17.64 22.69 -16.94
CA TYR A 282 -17.41 22.83 -15.51
C TYR A 282 -15.91 22.87 -15.21
N ARG A 283 -15.53 23.69 -14.22
CA ARG A 283 -14.16 23.76 -13.72
C ARG A 283 -14.16 23.84 -12.20
N VAL A 284 -13.48 22.89 -11.57
CA VAL A 284 -13.21 22.95 -10.13
C VAL A 284 -12.20 24.05 -9.86
N LYS A 285 -12.59 25.04 -9.05
CA LYS A 285 -11.72 26.13 -8.63
C LYS A 285 -10.80 25.67 -7.50
N SER A 286 -9.52 26.04 -7.54
CA SER A 286 -8.56 25.77 -6.46
C SER A 286 -8.94 26.43 -5.13
N SER A 287 -9.74 27.51 -5.19
CA SER A 287 -10.28 28.21 -4.02
C SER A 287 -11.24 27.37 -3.18
N ILE A 288 -11.70 26.21 -3.66
CA ILE A 288 -12.60 25.32 -2.94
C ILE A 288 -12.13 25.04 -1.51
N TYR A 289 -10.83 24.78 -1.31
CA TYR A 289 -10.30 24.51 0.02
C TYR A 289 -10.38 25.72 0.93
N LYS A 290 -10.07 26.92 0.42
CA LYS A 290 -10.17 28.18 1.17
C LYS A 290 -11.62 28.43 1.60
N THR A 291 -12.57 28.33 0.67
CA THR A 291 -14.00 28.48 0.95
C THR A 291 -14.50 27.48 1.99
N MET A 292 -14.07 26.22 1.90
CA MET A 292 -14.43 25.21 2.90
C MET A 292 -13.87 25.53 4.28
N MET A 293 -12.59 25.92 4.37
CA MET A 293 -11.97 26.28 5.65
C MET A 293 -12.69 27.45 6.31
N GLU A 294 -12.97 28.51 5.55
CA GLU A 294 -13.70 29.70 6.03
C GLU A 294 -15.11 29.35 6.51
N HIS A 295 -15.83 28.49 5.80
CA HIS A 295 -17.22 28.15 6.16
C HIS A 295 -17.31 27.17 7.34
N THR A 296 -16.36 26.23 7.44
CA THR A 296 -16.48 25.07 8.35
C THR A 296 -15.57 25.16 9.58
N GLY A 297 -14.50 25.95 9.51
CA GLY A 297 -13.41 25.97 10.48
C GLY A 297 -12.55 24.70 10.46
N LEU A 298 -12.68 23.86 9.45
CA LEU A 298 -11.84 22.66 9.28
C LEU A 298 -10.46 23.03 8.75
N THR A 299 -9.48 22.18 9.01
CA THR A 299 -8.12 22.30 8.46
C THR A 299 -8.09 21.96 6.98
N ARG A 300 -7.06 22.45 6.25
CA ARG A 300 -6.87 22.11 4.83
C ARG A 300 -6.79 20.60 4.59
N LYS A 301 -6.17 19.83 5.50
CA LYS A 301 -6.07 18.37 5.42
C LYS A 301 -7.46 17.70 5.48
N GLN A 302 -8.32 18.16 6.39
CA GLN A 302 -9.70 17.66 6.52
C GLN A 302 -10.54 18.04 5.30
N CYS A 303 -10.44 19.29 4.81
CA CYS A 303 -11.13 19.72 3.58
C CYS A 303 -10.69 18.92 2.36
N LYS A 304 -9.38 18.64 2.20
CA LYS A 304 -8.85 17.75 1.16
C LYS A 304 -9.48 16.36 1.23
N GLN A 305 -9.60 15.80 2.43
CA GLN A 305 -10.22 14.49 2.61
C GLN A 305 -11.72 14.49 2.27
N MET A 306 -12.45 15.55 2.59
CA MET A 306 -13.85 15.72 2.18
C MET A 306 -13.99 15.78 0.65
N VAL A 307 -13.22 16.65 -0.02
CA VAL A 307 -13.22 16.77 -1.49
C VAL A 307 -12.90 15.43 -2.13
N HIS A 308 -11.79 14.81 -1.73
CA HIS A 308 -11.37 13.52 -2.26
C HIS A 308 -12.47 12.46 -2.09
N THR A 309 -12.99 12.27 -0.88
CA THR A 309 -14.02 11.26 -0.61
C THR A 309 -15.29 11.50 -1.42
N THR A 310 -15.70 12.77 -1.58
CA THR A 310 -16.90 13.14 -2.34
C THR A 310 -16.70 12.97 -3.84
N THR A 311 -15.55 13.34 -4.41
CA THR A 311 -15.22 13.10 -5.82
C THR A 311 -15.31 11.62 -6.16
N TYR A 312 -14.63 10.75 -5.40
CA TYR A 312 -14.68 9.30 -5.60
C TYR A 312 -16.02 8.68 -5.17
N ARG A 313 -17.04 9.47 -4.82
CA ARG A 313 -18.43 9.05 -4.65
C ARG A 313 -19.34 9.75 -5.67
N ILE A 314 -18.77 10.21 -6.79
CA ILE A 314 -19.49 10.90 -7.87
C ILE A 314 -20.26 12.11 -7.31
N GLY A 315 -19.62 12.90 -6.45
CA GLY A 315 -20.24 14.08 -5.84
C GLY A 315 -21.28 13.80 -4.76
N ARG A 316 -21.59 12.53 -4.44
CA ARG A 316 -22.58 12.20 -3.41
C ARG A 316 -22.02 12.40 -2.00
N VAL A 317 -22.81 13.06 -1.15
CA VAL A 317 -22.51 13.30 0.26
C VAL A 317 -23.53 12.56 1.13
N THR A 318 -23.04 11.67 1.99
CA THR A 318 -23.88 10.99 2.98
C THR A 318 -24.15 11.94 4.15
N ILE A 319 -25.42 12.25 4.41
CA ILE A 319 -25.83 13.07 5.56
C ILE A 319 -26.08 12.13 6.74
N GLY A 320 -25.01 11.80 7.45
CA GLY A 320 -25.01 10.95 8.64
C GLY A 320 -23.70 11.09 9.39
N VAL A 321 -23.64 10.66 10.65
CA VAL A 321 -22.41 10.74 11.47
C VAL A 321 -21.99 9.39 12.04
N ASN A 322 -22.68 8.32 11.65
CA ASN A 322 -22.46 6.99 12.23
C ASN A 322 -21.26 6.28 11.58
N ASP A 323 -20.92 6.62 10.33
CA ASP A 323 -19.90 5.93 9.55
C ASP A 323 -19.19 6.83 8.53
N GLY A 324 -18.14 6.29 7.90
CA GLY A 324 -17.46 6.88 6.76
C GLY A 324 -16.99 8.32 6.95
N LEU A 325 -17.24 9.17 5.94
CA LEU A 325 -16.92 10.60 6.01
C LEU A 325 -17.69 11.31 7.12
N GLY A 326 -18.91 10.84 7.41
CA GLY A 326 -19.77 11.40 8.43
C GLY A 326 -19.19 11.30 9.83
N ALA A 327 -18.74 10.10 10.21
CA ALA A 327 -18.07 9.85 11.48
C ALA A 327 -16.78 10.68 11.63
N LYS A 328 -16.01 10.83 10.55
CA LYS A 328 -14.81 11.67 10.53
C LYS A 328 -15.14 13.14 10.77
N VAL A 329 -16.11 13.69 10.05
CA VAL A 329 -16.56 15.09 10.24
C VAL A 329 -17.08 15.31 11.66
N TYR A 330 -17.79 14.32 12.22
CA TYR A 330 -18.25 14.35 13.61
C TYR A 330 -17.10 14.46 14.61
N GLN A 331 -16.06 13.63 14.46
CA GLN A 331 -14.85 13.70 15.28
C GLN A 331 -14.13 15.05 15.11
N TRP A 332 -13.95 15.54 13.88
CA TRP A 332 -13.32 16.84 13.60
C TRP A 332 -14.08 18.01 14.21
N CYS A 333 -15.37 17.86 14.44
CA CYS A 333 -16.22 18.84 15.11
C CYS A 333 -16.23 18.70 16.64
N GLY A 334 -15.33 17.92 17.24
CA GLY A 334 -15.30 17.66 18.68
C GLY A 334 -16.53 16.90 19.16
N ASN A 335 -16.98 15.91 18.36
CA ASN A 335 -18.16 15.09 18.65
C ASN A 335 -19.46 15.89 18.80
N ARG A 336 -19.59 17.01 18.09
CA ARG A 336 -20.80 17.86 18.09
C ARG A 336 -21.70 17.50 16.90
N ARG A 337 -22.71 16.65 17.13
CA ARG A 337 -23.61 16.11 16.08
C ARG A 337 -24.27 17.20 15.24
N LYS A 338 -24.82 18.25 15.87
CA LYS A 338 -25.49 19.37 15.18
C LYS A 338 -24.54 20.11 14.24
N LYS A 339 -23.30 20.37 14.66
CA LYS A 339 -22.27 21.04 13.83
C LYS A 339 -21.88 20.17 12.64
N ALA A 340 -21.63 18.89 12.88
CA ALA A 340 -21.26 17.94 11.82
C ALA A 340 -22.35 17.81 10.75
N LEU A 341 -23.61 17.63 11.15
CA LEU A 341 -24.74 17.57 10.22
C LEU A 341 -24.93 18.88 9.44
N LYS A 342 -24.72 20.04 10.07
CA LYS A 342 -24.75 21.34 9.37
C LYS A 342 -23.69 21.41 8.27
N ILE A 343 -22.45 21.02 8.57
CA ILE A 343 -21.35 20.97 7.60
C ILE A 343 -21.67 20.00 6.45
N LEU A 344 -22.17 18.79 6.75
CA LEU A 344 -22.48 17.79 5.72
C LEU A 344 -23.62 18.24 4.80
N ARG A 345 -24.67 18.87 5.34
CA ARG A 345 -25.78 19.42 4.55
C ARG A 345 -25.32 20.55 3.64
N TRP A 346 -24.56 21.49 4.20
CA TRP A 346 -23.96 22.57 3.42
C TRP A 346 -23.06 22.01 2.32
N TRP A 347 -22.19 21.06 2.66
CA TRP A 347 -21.28 20.44 1.70
C TRP A 347 -22.04 19.75 0.55
N ASN A 348 -23.10 19.01 0.85
CA ASN A 348 -23.97 18.38 -0.14
C ASN A 348 -24.59 19.40 -1.12
N GLN A 349 -25.01 20.56 -0.62
CA GLN A 349 -25.53 21.64 -1.48
C GLN A 349 -24.41 22.28 -2.30
N TYR A 350 -23.29 22.62 -1.65
CA TYR A 350 -22.15 23.28 -2.26
C TYR A 350 -21.53 22.47 -3.40
N VAL A 351 -21.45 21.13 -3.27
CA VAL A 351 -20.92 20.25 -4.32
C VAL A 351 -21.95 19.79 -5.35
N SER A 352 -23.21 20.23 -5.27
CA SER A 352 -24.22 19.82 -6.26
C SER A 352 -23.81 20.12 -7.71
N PRO A 353 -23.21 21.30 -8.03
CA PRO A 353 -22.69 21.55 -9.38
C PRO A 353 -21.60 20.56 -9.81
N LEU A 354 -20.68 20.21 -8.89
CA LEU A 354 -19.66 19.20 -9.15
C LEU A 354 -20.29 17.82 -9.38
N ARG A 355 -21.32 17.44 -8.61
CA ARG A 355 -22.04 16.18 -8.79
C ARG A 355 -22.63 16.09 -10.21
N CYS A 356 -23.35 17.12 -10.65
CA CYS A 356 -23.91 17.16 -12.00
C CYS A 356 -22.80 17.06 -13.06
N ALA A 357 -21.69 17.79 -12.90
CA ALA A 357 -20.56 17.72 -13.82
C ALA A 357 -19.92 16.32 -13.87
N LEU A 358 -19.79 15.63 -12.74
CA LEU A 358 -19.25 14.26 -12.68
C LEU A 358 -20.19 13.24 -13.34
N GLU A 359 -21.50 13.40 -13.17
CA GLU A 359 -22.51 12.58 -13.85
C GLU A 359 -22.44 12.80 -15.36
N SER A 360 -22.42 14.06 -15.82
CA SER A 360 -22.24 14.39 -17.24
C SER A 360 -20.91 13.89 -17.80
N LEU A 361 -19.81 13.97 -17.04
CA LEU A 361 -18.51 13.42 -17.46
C LEU A 361 -18.63 11.93 -17.74
N LEU A 362 -19.22 11.16 -16.82
CA LEU A 362 -19.37 9.72 -17.00
C LEU A 362 -20.26 9.37 -18.19
N GLU A 363 -21.36 10.10 -18.38
CA GLU A 363 -22.22 9.94 -19.57
C GLU A 363 -21.45 10.16 -20.86
N ARG A 364 -20.60 11.20 -20.91
CA ARG A 364 -19.77 11.50 -22.07
C ARG A 364 -18.66 10.48 -22.28
N VAL A 365 -18.03 9.98 -21.22
CA VAL A 365 -17.07 8.87 -21.29
C VAL A 365 -17.73 7.62 -21.88
N HIS A 366 -18.90 7.24 -21.36
CA HIS A 366 -19.69 6.12 -21.90
C HIS A 366 -20.06 6.33 -23.37
N GLY A 367 -20.52 7.54 -23.71
CA GLY A 367 -20.90 7.89 -25.08
C GLY A 367 -19.74 7.86 -26.06
N ALA A 368 -18.60 8.46 -25.69
CA ALA A 368 -17.37 8.46 -26.49
C ALA A 368 -16.85 7.03 -26.70
N HIS A 369 -16.82 6.22 -25.63
CA HIS A 369 -16.41 4.82 -25.72
C HIS A 369 -17.31 4.01 -26.66
N ARG A 370 -18.64 4.14 -26.56
CA ARG A 370 -19.56 3.43 -27.46
C ARG A 370 -19.38 3.81 -28.93
N LYS A 371 -19.05 5.07 -29.21
CA LYS A 371 -18.80 5.56 -30.58
C LYS A 371 -17.49 5.03 -31.17
N SER A 372 -16.44 4.93 -30.36
CA SER A 372 -15.12 4.48 -30.80
C SER A 372 -14.92 2.96 -30.71
N CYS A 373 -15.76 2.26 -29.95
CA CYS A 373 -15.63 0.82 -29.73
C CYS A 373 -16.13 0.03 -30.94
N SER A 374 -15.27 -0.84 -31.47
CA SER A 374 -15.56 -1.66 -32.66
C SER A 374 -16.63 -2.73 -32.46
N SER A 375 -16.99 -3.07 -31.21
CA SER A 375 -17.99 -4.11 -30.94
C SER A 375 -18.74 -3.85 -29.64
N PRO A 376 -20.09 -3.99 -29.63
CA PRO A 376 -20.89 -3.94 -28.41
C PRO A 376 -20.43 -4.90 -27.30
N ARG A 377 -19.81 -6.02 -27.68
CA ARG A 377 -19.24 -6.98 -26.73
C ARG A 377 -18.13 -6.38 -25.87
N ASN A 378 -17.54 -5.24 -26.23
CA ASN A 378 -16.46 -4.58 -25.48
C ASN A 378 -16.92 -3.29 -24.77
N TYR A 379 -18.22 -2.98 -24.72
CA TYR A 379 -18.74 -1.78 -24.04
C TYR A 379 -18.48 -1.74 -22.53
N HIS A 380 -18.07 -2.85 -21.92
CA HIS A 380 -17.72 -2.94 -20.51
C HIS A 380 -16.22 -2.70 -20.24
N ARG A 381 -15.40 -2.54 -21.28
CA ARG A 381 -13.93 -2.39 -21.17
C ARG A 381 -13.49 -0.99 -21.52
N TYR A 382 -12.92 -0.29 -20.55
CA TYR A 382 -12.53 1.12 -20.68
C TYR A 382 -11.01 1.23 -20.62
N ALA A 383 -10.41 1.96 -21.56
CA ALA A 383 -9.01 2.33 -21.48
C ALA A 383 -8.88 3.68 -20.76
N ASN A 384 -7.85 3.85 -19.94
CA ASN A 384 -7.47 5.17 -19.41
C ASN A 384 -6.31 5.78 -20.21
N GLU A 385 -5.85 6.97 -19.80
CA GLU A 385 -4.78 7.72 -20.50
C GLU A 385 -3.45 6.96 -20.67
N VAL A 386 -3.15 5.99 -19.81
CA VAL A 386 -1.93 5.17 -19.96
C VAL A 386 -2.16 3.92 -20.83
N GLY A 387 -3.39 3.71 -21.29
CA GLY A 387 -3.83 2.56 -22.09
C GLY A 387 -4.08 1.29 -21.26
N LEU A 388 -4.16 1.39 -19.93
CA LEU A 388 -4.58 0.29 -19.08
C LEU A 388 -6.08 0.05 -19.30
N ILE A 389 -6.54 -1.20 -19.20
CA ILE A 389 -7.94 -1.56 -19.44
C ILE A 389 -8.59 -1.92 -18.11
N LEU A 390 -9.74 -1.33 -17.84
CA LEU A 390 -10.64 -1.69 -16.76
C LEU A 390 -11.82 -2.48 -17.32
N ASP A 391 -12.08 -3.66 -16.75
CA ASP A 391 -13.26 -4.47 -17.06
C ASP A 391 -14.36 -4.27 -16.01
N LEU A 392 -15.43 -3.56 -16.37
CA LEU A 392 -16.56 -3.29 -15.47
C LEU A 392 -17.48 -4.50 -15.23
N ASN A 393 -17.26 -5.63 -15.92
CA ASN A 393 -17.97 -6.88 -15.67
C ASN A 393 -17.25 -7.80 -14.67
N SER A 394 -16.06 -7.43 -14.19
CA SER A 394 -15.34 -8.14 -13.13
C SER A 394 -16.25 -8.42 -11.91
N GLU A 395 -16.11 -9.61 -11.33
CA GLU A 395 -16.94 -10.11 -10.22
C GLU A 395 -16.98 -9.14 -9.04
N GLU A 396 -15.87 -8.44 -8.78
CA GLU A 396 -15.72 -7.44 -7.73
C GLU A 396 -16.71 -6.25 -7.83
N TYR A 397 -17.28 -6.01 -9.01
CA TYR A 397 -18.26 -4.95 -9.27
C TYR A 397 -19.69 -5.45 -9.44
N GLN A 398 -19.91 -6.77 -9.35
CA GLN A 398 -21.25 -7.34 -9.40
C GLN A 398 -21.99 -7.07 -8.09
N ARG A 399 -23.23 -6.61 -8.21
CA ARG A 399 -24.12 -6.32 -7.08
C ARG A 399 -25.51 -6.84 -7.42
N GLU A 400 -26.23 -7.34 -6.42
CA GLU A 400 -27.56 -7.94 -6.60
C GLU A 400 -28.58 -6.94 -7.16
N LYS A 401 -28.47 -5.65 -6.83
CA LYS A 401 -29.36 -4.60 -7.32
C LYS A 401 -28.71 -3.76 -8.39
N THR A 402 -29.39 -3.63 -9.53
CA THR A 402 -28.90 -2.97 -10.75
C THR A 402 -28.45 -1.53 -10.54
N HIS A 403 -29.16 -0.72 -9.74
CA HIS A 403 -28.77 0.67 -9.50
C HIS A 403 -27.52 0.78 -8.62
N TYR A 404 -27.35 -0.11 -7.65
CA TYR A 404 -26.12 -0.18 -6.85
C TYR A 404 -24.94 -0.69 -7.69
N GLN A 405 -25.19 -1.60 -8.64
CA GLN A 405 -24.20 -2.05 -9.60
C GLN A 405 -23.74 -0.92 -10.52
N GLN A 406 -24.65 -0.17 -11.13
CA GLN A 406 -24.30 0.94 -12.02
C GLN A 406 -23.52 2.03 -11.28
N TYR A 407 -23.94 2.36 -10.05
CA TYR A 407 -23.21 3.31 -9.21
C TYR A 407 -21.79 2.81 -8.88
N ALA A 408 -21.63 1.54 -8.49
CA ALA A 408 -20.32 0.96 -8.21
C ALA A 408 -19.40 0.99 -9.44
N ARG A 409 -19.92 0.62 -10.61
CA ARG A 409 -19.20 0.67 -11.89
C ARG A 409 -18.77 2.08 -12.25
N ASN A 410 -19.68 3.04 -12.19
CA ASN A 410 -19.39 4.45 -12.48
C ASN A 410 -18.36 5.03 -11.51
N LYS A 411 -18.44 4.66 -10.23
CA LYS A 411 -17.50 5.10 -9.20
C LYS A 411 -16.08 4.62 -9.51
N VAL A 412 -15.94 3.36 -9.89
CA VAL A 412 -14.66 2.75 -10.23
C VAL A 412 -14.13 3.29 -11.55
N LEU A 413 -14.99 3.44 -12.57
CA LEU A 413 -14.62 4.05 -13.84
C LEU A 413 -14.08 5.48 -13.63
N LEU A 414 -14.78 6.31 -12.86
CA LEU A 414 -14.30 7.66 -12.52
C LEU A 414 -12.92 7.61 -11.85
N ALA A 415 -12.74 6.71 -10.89
CA ALA A 415 -11.47 6.57 -10.20
C ALA A 415 -10.34 6.15 -11.16
N PHE A 416 -10.64 5.23 -12.07
CA PHE A 416 -9.71 4.70 -13.06
C PHE A 416 -9.25 5.76 -14.05
N MET A 417 -10.18 6.60 -14.53
CA MET A 417 -9.87 7.71 -15.43
C MET A 417 -9.03 8.77 -14.72
N ILE A 418 -9.42 9.19 -13.50
CA ILE A 418 -8.65 10.17 -12.72
C ILE A 418 -7.21 9.68 -12.48
N CYS A 419 -7.05 8.44 -12.02
CA CYS A 419 -5.72 7.86 -11.81
C CYS A 419 -4.95 7.73 -13.13
N GLY A 420 -5.62 7.44 -14.25
CA GLY A 420 -4.99 7.40 -15.57
C GLY A 420 -4.36 8.72 -15.96
N VAL A 421 -5.08 9.82 -15.84
CA VAL A 421 -4.56 11.17 -16.13
C VAL A 421 -3.37 11.52 -15.25
N GLU A 422 -3.47 11.27 -13.94
CA GLU A 422 -2.38 11.46 -12.98
C GLU A 422 -1.13 10.70 -13.43
N GLN A 423 -1.31 9.44 -13.81
CA GLN A 423 -0.25 8.53 -14.20
C GLN A 423 0.33 8.80 -15.59
N ALA A 424 -0.45 9.39 -16.49
CA ALA A 424 0.05 9.89 -17.78
C ALA A 424 0.97 11.09 -17.55
N TYR A 425 0.58 12.03 -16.67
CA TYR A 425 1.43 13.16 -16.32
C TYR A 425 2.74 12.71 -15.63
N ILE A 426 2.68 11.76 -14.68
CA ILE A 426 3.90 11.20 -14.06
C ILE A 426 4.80 10.51 -15.10
N ARG A 427 4.24 9.78 -16.07
CA ARG A 427 5.01 9.16 -17.17
C ARG A 427 5.71 10.18 -18.05
N GLU A 428 5.09 11.33 -18.27
CA GLU A 428 5.70 12.43 -19.02
C GLU A 428 6.81 13.11 -18.22
N VAL A 429 6.61 13.38 -16.93
CA VAL A 429 7.65 13.90 -16.02
C VAL A 429 8.89 13.00 -16.06
N VAL A 430 8.74 11.68 -15.93
CA VAL A 430 9.86 10.74 -16.01
C VAL A 430 10.48 10.73 -17.40
N SER A 431 9.67 10.82 -18.45
CA SER A 431 10.16 10.82 -19.84
C SER A 431 10.99 12.05 -20.19
N LEU A 432 10.66 13.22 -19.62
CA LEU A 432 11.45 14.45 -19.73
C LEU A 432 12.74 14.43 -18.89
N ASN A 433 12.85 13.51 -17.94
CA ASN A 433 13.94 13.46 -16.97
C ASN A 433 14.56 12.06 -16.84
N PRO A 434 15.01 11.44 -17.95
CA PRO A 434 15.56 10.10 -17.92
C PRO A 434 16.75 10.02 -16.95
N GLY A 435 16.72 9.03 -16.05
CA GLY A 435 17.79 8.79 -15.07
C GLY A 435 17.88 9.79 -13.91
N ARG A 436 16.95 10.76 -13.78
CA ARG A 436 16.93 11.70 -12.64
C ARG A 436 15.90 11.37 -11.59
N VAL A 437 14.76 10.81 -12.01
CA VAL A 437 13.76 10.24 -11.09
C VAL A 437 14.31 8.92 -10.57
N CYS A 438 14.47 8.81 -9.25
CA CYS A 438 15.00 7.63 -8.59
C CYS A 438 13.94 6.87 -7.79
N MET A 439 12.70 7.36 -7.64
CA MET A 439 11.62 6.59 -7.01
C MET A 439 10.26 7.09 -7.52
N LEU A 440 9.28 6.18 -7.65
CA LEU A 440 7.88 6.49 -7.91
C LEU A 440 7.02 6.34 -6.64
N ASP A 441 6.07 7.25 -6.42
CA ASP A 441 5.17 7.25 -5.27
C ASP A 441 3.78 7.77 -5.67
N HIS A 442 2.92 6.89 -6.18
CA HIS A 442 1.54 7.22 -6.62
C HIS A 442 1.49 8.50 -7.46
N ASP A 443 1.08 9.63 -6.86
CA ASP A 443 0.91 10.94 -7.48
C ASP A 443 2.18 11.82 -7.47
N GLY A 444 3.34 11.20 -7.24
CA GLY A 444 4.62 11.87 -7.12
C GLY A 444 5.83 11.03 -7.49
N VAL A 445 6.98 11.71 -7.47
CA VAL A 445 8.29 11.15 -7.79
C VAL A 445 9.35 11.72 -6.86
N VAL A 446 10.41 10.96 -6.63
CA VAL A 446 11.61 11.44 -5.94
C VAL A 446 12.75 11.54 -6.93
N ALA A 447 13.49 12.65 -6.88
CA ALA A 447 14.55 12.93 -7.82
C ALA A 447 15.87 13.28 -7.14
N THR A 448 16.97 12.99 -7.86
CA THR A 448 18.34 13.32 -7.44
C THR A 448 18.72 14.78 -7.72
N GLY A 449 17.88 15.52 -8.45
CA GLY A 449 18.05 16.93 -8.76
C GLY A 449 16.80 17.52 -9.38
N ALA A 450 16.82 18.83 -9.67
CA ALA A 450 15.64 19.55 -10.13
C ALA A 450 15.08 18.99 -11.45
N LEU A 451 13.77 18.76 -11.53
CA LEU A 451 13.12 18.18 -12.71
C LEU A 451 12.61 19.25 -13.69
N SER A 452 12.69 18.94 -14.98
CA SER A 452 11.92 19.63 -16.03
C SER A 452 10.47 19.15 -15.99
N LEU A 453 9.51 20.06 -15.87
CA LEU A 453 8.10 19.70 -15.69
C LEU A 453 7.32 19.89 -17.01
N PRO A 454 6.40 18.98 -17.37
CA PRO A 454 5.49 19.16 -18.49
C PRO A 454 4.57 20.37 -18.29
N ASP A 455 4.26 21.08 -19.37
CA ASP A 455 3.27 22.17 -19.35
C ASP A 455 1.85 21.64 -19.59
N TRP A 456 1.31 20.96 -18.58
CA TRP A 456 -0.10 20.55 -18.60
C TRP A 456 -0.96 21.61 -17.93
N ARG A 457 -1.94 22.14 -18.67
CA ARG A 457 -2.83 23.20 -18.17
C ARG A 457 -3.50 22.82 -16.85
N GLY A 458 -3.07 23.47 -15.77
CA GLY A 458 -3.64 23.28 -14.42
C GLY A 458 -2.97 22.20 -13.59
N PHE A 459 -1.92 21.55 -14.11
CA PHE A 459 -1.00 20.73 -13.32
C PHE A 459 0.15 21.59 -12.84
N THR A 460 0.58 21.34 -11.60
CA THR A 460 1.76 21.97 -11.02
C THR A 460 2.38 20.94 -10.09
N MET A 461 3.66 20.62 -10.27
CA MET A 461 4.39 19.84 -9.26
C MET A 461 5.20 20.77 -8.38
N LYS A 462 5.24 20.45 -7.09
CA LYS A 462 6.06 21.17 -6.12
C LYS A 462 6.93 20.20 -5.35
N VAL A 463 8.13 20.67 -5.01
CA VAL A 463 8.95 20.01 -4.00
C VAL A 463 8.23 20.14 -2.66
N LYS A 464 7.98 19.01 -2.00
CA LYS A 464 7.49 18.96 -0.63
C LYS A 464 8.66 18.97 0.33
N ASP A 465 8.51 19.76 1.39
CA ASP A 465 9.41 19.78 2.55
C ASP A 465 9.34 18.47 3.35
#